data_AF-A0A8S2REG3-F1
#
_entry.id   AF-A0A8S2REG3-F1
#
_cell.length_a   1.000
_cell.length_b   1.000
_cell.length_c   1.000
_cell.angle_alpha   90.00
_cell.angle_beta   90.00
_cell.angle_gamma   90.00
#
_symmetry.space_group_name_H-M   'P 1'
#
loop_
_entity.id
_entity.type
_entity.pdbx_description
1 polymer ?
#
loop_
_entity_poly.entity_id
_entity_poly.type
_entity_poly.pdbx_seq_one_letter_code
_entity_poly.pdbx_strand_id
1 'polypeptide(L)'
;SHVACVYDSTTQIQQVWLNGVLDGSRSASPYQGLYGATTIGATFSSGATAGFNGYIDQVRFESRAKNGTELLNDATLYVYYSFDGGSLVDNGLNGINGTASGSVVSTTGRLNGAVQFSSSSYIYYTYP
;
A
#
# COMPACT_ATOMS: atom_id res chain seq x y z
N SER A 1 6.29 -9.92 -1.33
CA SER A 1 6.85 -9.19 -2.49
C SER A 1 5.87 -8.11 -2.88
N HIS A 2 6.33 -6.89 -3.11
CA HIS A 2 5.49 -5.81 -3.63
C HIS A 2 5.67 -5.73 -5.15
N VAL A 3 4.56 -5.70 -5.89
CA VAL A 3 4.56 -5.59 -7.35
C VAL A 3 3.66 -4.44 -7.73
N ALA A 4 4.15 -3.55 -8.60
CA ALA A 4 3.34 -2.48 -9.17
C ALA A 4 3.48 -2.45 -10.69
N CYS A 5 2.35 -2.27 -11.36
CA CYS A 5 2.27 -2.00 -12.79
C CYS A 5 1.79 -0.56 -12.97
N VAL A 6 2.58 0.27 -13.66
CA VAL A 6 2.26 1.68 -13.89
C VAL A 6 2.15 1.93 -15.38
N TYR A 7 1.12 2.66 -15.78
CA TYR A 7 1.00 3.21 -17.13
C TYR A 7 0.85 4.72 -17.03
N ASP A 8 1.76 5.46 -17.65
CA ASP A 8 1.67 6.91 -17.81
C ASP A 8 1.08 7.22 -19.18
N SER A 9 -0.14 7.74 -19.19
CA SER A 9 -0.87 8.09 -20.43
C SER A 9 -0.29 9.29 -21.16
N THR A 10 0.48 10.14 -20.48
CA THR A 10 1.13 11.32 -21.08
C THR A 10 2.32 10.91 -21.92
N THR A 11 3.14 10.00 -21.38
CA THR A 11 4.34 9.50 -22.06
C THR A 11 4.12 8.20 -22.83
N GLN A 12 2.96 7.56 -22.64
CA GLN A 12 2.61 6.24 -23.19
C GLN A 12 3.63 5.16 -22.82
N ILE A 13 4.13 5.22 -21.57
CA ILE A 13 5.10 4.28 -21.03
C ILE A 13 4.42 3.37 -20.00
N GLN A 14 4.61 2.07 -20.15
CA GLN A 14 4.24 1.05 -19.17
C GLN A 14 5.48 0.53 -18.44
N GLN A 15 5.38 0.39 -17.13
CA GLN A 15 6.46 -0.05 -16.25
C GLN A 15 5.99 -1.16 -15.31
N VAL A 16 6.91 -2.06 -14.97
CA VAL A 16 6.74 -3.04 -13.89
C VAL A 16 7.81 -2.77 -12.85
N TRP A 17 7.40 -2.71 -11.59
CA TRP A 17 8.25 -2.44 -10.44
C TRP A 17 8.17 -3.59 -9.46
N LEU A 18 9.32 -4.07 -9.00
CA LEU A 18 9.45 -5.11 -7.98
C LEU A 18 10.10 -4.52 -6.74
N ASN A 19 9.44 -4.64 -5.59
CA ASN A 19 9.90 -4.11 -4.31
C ASN A 19 10.37 -2.65 -4.38
N GLY A 20 9.69 -1.83 -5.18
CA GLY A 20 9.98 -0.40 -5.31
C GLY A 20 11.09 -0.05 -6.30
N VAL A 21 11.68 -1.04 -6.98
CA VAL A 21 12.73 -0.87 -7.99
C VAL A 21 12.16 -1.17 -9.38
N LEU A 22 12.53 -0.37 -10.37
CA LEU A 22 12.10 -0.57 -11.75
C LEU A 22 12.70 -1.88 -12.28
N ASP A 23 11.83 -2.80 -12.70
CA ASP A 23 12.23 -4.10 -13.26
C ASP A 23 12.22 -4.06 -14.79
N GLY A 24 11.23 -3.39 -15.38
CA GLY A 24 11.12 -3.26 -16.83
C GLY A 24 10.23 -2.12 -17.28
N SER A 25 10.45 -1.66 -18.51
CA SER A 25 9.72 -0.55 -19.12
C SER A 25 9.57 -0.73 -20.63
N ARG A 26 8.45 -0.29 -21.18
CA ARG A 26 8.20 -0.25 -22.64
C ARG A 26 7.23 0.86 -23.01
N SER A 27 7.27 1.30 -24.27
CA SER A 27 6.17 2.07 -24.86
C SER A 27 4.94 1.18 -25.06
N ALA A 28 3.76 1.71 -24.81
CA ALA A 28 2.49 0.99 -24.94
C ALA A 28 1.38 1.93 -25.40
N SER A 29 0.53 1.45 -26.30
CA SER A 29 -0.68 2.19 -26.71
C SER A 29 -1.68 2.26 -25.53
N PRO A 30 -2.51 3.32 -25.46
CA PRO A 30 -3.53 3.43 -24.42
C PRO A 30 -4.51 2.27 -24.43
N TYR A 31 -4.93 1.84 -23.24
CA TYR A 31 -5.99 0.85 -23.08
C TYR A 31 -7.29 1.32 -23.75
N GLN A 32 -7.88 0.47 -24.59
CA GLN A 32 -9.07 0.78 -25.41
C GLN A 32 -10.35 0.10 -24.89
N GLY A 33 -10.30 -0.61 -23.76
CA GLY A 33 -11.48 -1.32 -23.25
C GLY A 33 -12.52 -0.35 -22.69
N LEU A 34 -13.77 -0.52 -23.11
CA LEU A 34 -14.88 0.36 -22.73
C LEU A 34 -15.67 -0.16 -21.52
N TYR A 35 -15.91 -1.47 -21.44
CA TYR A 35 -16.67 -2.12 -20.37
C TYR A 35 -16.15 -3.55 -20.13
N GLY A 36 -16.15 -4.00 -18.88
CA GLY A 36 -15.76 -5.36 -18.51
C GLY A 36 -15.63 -5.56 -17.01
N ALA A 37 -15.73 -6.82 -16.57
CA ALA A 37 -15.40 -7.19 -15.20
C ALA A 37 -13.87 -7.22 -15.01
N THR A 38 -13.39 -6.73 -13.87
CA THR A 38 -12.00 -6.90 -13.44
C THR A 38 -11.91 -8.12 -12.54
N THR A 39 -10.97 -9.03 -12.81
CA THR A 39 -10.73 -10.22 -11.99
C THR A 39 -9.38 -10.13 -11.28
N ILE A 40 -9.32 -10.63 -10.05
CA ILE A 40 -8.08 -10.81 -9.28
C ILE A 40 -7.89 -12.30 -9.04
N GLY A 41 -6.67 -12.79 -9.27
CA GLY A 41 -6.32 -14.21 -9.05
C GLY A 41 -6.64 -15.15 -10.22
N ALA A 42 -7.21 -14.68 -11.33
CA ALA A 42 -7.40 -15.45 -12.56
C ALA A 42 -7.67 -14.52 -13.76
N THR A 43 -7.46 -15.02 -14.99
CA THR A 43 -7.93 -14.35 -16.22
C THR A 43 -9.39 -14.73 -16.52
N PHE A 44 -10.14 -13.81 -17.13
CA PHE A 44 -11.56 -14.02 -17.49
C PHE A 44 -11.77 -14.81 -18.80
N SER A 45 -10.72 -15.40 -19.39
CA SER A 45 -10.82 -16.09 -20.67
C SER A 45 -11.46 -17.49 -20.50
N SER A 46 -12.76 -17.59 -20.80
CA SER A 46 -13.54 -18.84 -20.93
C SER A 46 -13.50 -19.81 -19.75
N GLY A 47 -13.67 -19.30 -18.53
CA GLY A 47 -13.57 -20.07 -17.28
C GLY A 47 -12.14 -20.09 -16.75
N ALA A 48 -11.98 -20.03 -15.42
CA ALA A 48 -10.68 -19.93 -14.75
C ALA A 48 -9.83 -21.18 -15.00
N THR A 49 -9.13 -21.21 -16.14
CA THR A 49 -8.25 -22.30 -16.57
C THR A 49 -6.80 -22.07 -16.14
N ALA A 50 -6.47 -20.87 -15.66
CA ALA A 50 -5.15 -20.48 -15.15
C ALA A 50 -5.27 -19.54 -13.94
N GLY A 51 -5.79 -20.06 -12.83
CA GLY A 51 -5.82 -19.33 -11.55
C GLY A 51 -4.44 -19.19 -10.92
N PHE A 52 -4.17 -18.05 -10.31
CA PHE A 52 -3.00 -17.84 -9.48
C PHE A 52 -3.10 -18.70 -8.21
N ASN A 53 -2.04 -19.47 -7.90
CA ASN A 53 -1.94 -20.26 -6.68
C ASN A 53 -0.95 -19.58 -5.73
N GLY A 54 -1.47 -18.89 -4.72
CA GLY A 54 -0.69 -18.15 -3.74
C GLY A 54 -1.53 -17.13 -3.00
N TYR A 55 -0.87 -16.22 -2.28
CA TYR A 55 -1.50 -15.15 -1.52
C TYR A 55 -1.38 -13.82 -2.26
N ILE A 56 -2.47 -13.05 -2.28
CA ILE A 56 -2.52 -11.66 -2.76
C ILE A 56 -3.07 -10.82 -1.61
N ASP A 57 -2.41 -9.71 -1.30
CA ASP A 57 -2.84 -8.77 -0.24
C ASP A 57 -2.57 -7.32 -0.69
N GLN A 58 -3.25 -6.36 -0.05
CA GLN A 58 -3.09 -4.90 -0.26
C GLN A 58 -3.25 -4.44 -1.72
N VAL A 59 -4.21 -5.00 -2.46
CA VAL A 59 -4.48 -4.61 -3.86
C VAL A 59 -5.05 -3.20 -3.91
N ARG A 60 -4.45 -2.34 -4.74
CA ARG A 60 -4.90 -0.96 -5.00
C ARG A 60 -4.95 -0.67 -6.49
N PHE A 61 -5.91 0.16 -6.89
CA PHE A 61 -6.03 0.71 -8.23
C PHE A 61 -6.01 2.23 -8.13
N GLU A 62 -5.12 2.86 -8.88
CA GLU A 62 -4.91 4.32 -8.85
C GLU A 62 -5.19 4.90 -10.23
N SER A 63 -5.85 6.05 -10.28
CA SER A 63 -6.20 6.74 -11.53
C SER A 63 -5.05 7.57 -12.11
N ARG A 64 -3.90 7.60 -11.43
CA ARG A 64 -2.69 8.32 -11.84
C ARG A 64 -1.47 7.41 -11.85
N ALA A 65 -0.51 7.74 -12.70
CA ALA A 65 0.81 7.13 -12.63
C ALA A 65 1.53 7.58 -11.35
N LYS A 66 2.01 6.61 -10.56
CA LYS A 66 2.89 6.85 -9.40
C LYS A 66 4.34 6.89 -9.87
N ASN A 67 5.14 7.76 -9.28
CA ASN A 67 6.57 7.81 -9.56
C ASN A 67 7.36 6.79 -8.71
N GLY A 68 8.65 6.62 -9.02
CA GLY A 68 9.51 5.64 -8.35
C GLY A 68 9.61 5.82 -6.83
N THR A 69 9.66 7.05 -6.33
CA THR A 69 9.70 7.32 -4.89
C THR A 69 8.42 6.86 -4.20
N GLU A 70 7.26 7.10 -4.81
CA GLU A 70 5.98 6.67 -4.25
C GLU A 70 5.86 5.14 -4.24
N LEU A 71 6.34 4.47 -5.29
CA LEU A 71 6.34 3.01 -5.37
C LEU A 71 7.34 2.36 -4.42
N LEU A 72 8.48 3.01 -4.19
CA LEU A 72 9.44 2.60 -3.17
C LEU A 72 8.81 2.69 -1.79
N ASN A 73 8.17 3.82 -1.46
CA ASN A 73 7.50 3.99 -0.18
C ASN A 73 6.39 2.94 0.04
N ASP A 74 5.60 2.62 -0.99
CA ASP A 74 4.60 1.54 -0.92
C ASP A 74 5.26 0.17 -0.65
N ALA A 75 6.40 -0.09 -1.29
CA ALA A 75 7.14 -1.35 -1.13
C ALA A 75 7.88 -1.46 0.20
N THR A 76 8.24 -0.33 0.82
CA THR A 76 9.05 -0.26 2.03
C THR A 76 8.26 0.27 3.22
N LEU A 77 6.94 0.04 3.29
CA LEU A 77 6.17 0.40 4.47
C LEU A 77 6.79 -0.26 5.69
N TYR A 78 7.46 0.56 6.50
CA TYR A 78 8.22 0.06 7.64
C TYR A 78 7.33 -0.09 8.87
N VAL A 79 6.44 0.87 9.10
CA VAL A 79 5.44 0.84 10.18
C VAL A 79 4.26 1.75 9.80
N TYR A 80 3.05 1.37 10.18
CA TYR A 80 1.84 2.18 10.03
C TYR A 80 1.01 2.13 11.31
N TYR A 81 0.88 3.24 12.02
CA TYR A 81 -0.04 3.35 13.15
C TYR A 81 -1.26 4.18 12.72
N SER A 82 -2.45 3.59 12.69
CA SER A 82 -3.67 4.35 12.39
C SER A 82 -4.08 5.26 13.54
N PHE A 83 -3.72 4.91 14.78
CA PHE A 83 -4.19 5.51 16.03
C PHE A 83 -5.71 5.47 16.25
N ASP A 84 -6.44 4.76 15.39
CA ASP A 84 -7.86 4.55 15.54
C ASP A 84 -8.14 3.72 16.80
N GLY A 85 -9.07 4.20 17.62
CA GLY A 85 -9.36 3.59 18.92
C GLY A 85 -8.22 3.70 19.94
N GLY A 86 -7.19 4.53 19.69
CA GLY A 86 -6.02 4.64 20.56
C GLY A 86 -5.03 3.49 20.41
N SER A 87 -5.17 2.68 19.35
CA SER A 87 -4.28 1.56 19.08
C SER A 87 -2.87 2.04 18.72
N LEU A 88 -1.87 1.41 19.33
CA LEU A 88 -0.46 1.57 18.96
C LEU A 88 0.06 0.36 18.18
N VAL A 89 -0.84 -0.48 17.68
CA VAL A 89 -0.52 -1.65 16.87
C VAL A 89 -0.07 -1.17 15.48
N ASP A 90 1.02 -1.74 14.98
CA ASP A 90 1.41 -1.60 13.58
C ASP A 90 0.36 -2.27 12.69
N ASN A 91 -0.42 -1.46 11.99
CA ASN A 91 -1.38 -1.86 10.99
C ASN A 91 -0.71 -2.26 9.66
N GLY A 92 0.61 -2.08 9.53
CA GLY A 92 1.42 -2.67 8.48
C GLY A 92 1.67 -4.16 8.70
N LEU A 93 2.58 -4.73 7.91
CA LEU A 93 2.86 -6.17 7.92
C LEU A 93 4.03 -6.55 8.85
N ASN A 94 4.73 -5.58 9.42
CA ASN A 94 5.99 -5.82 10.13
C ASN A 94 5.81 -6.04 11.64
N GLY A 95 4.60 -5.80 12.17
CA GLY A 95 4.27 -6.04 13.58
C GLY A 95 5.07 -5.17 14.55
N ILE A 96 5.58 -4.02 14.09
CA ILE A 96 6.40 -3.10 14.89
C ILE A 96 5.49 -2.26 15.79
N ASN A 97 4.90 -2.87 16.81
CA ASN A 97 3.96 -2.18 17.70
C ASN A 97 4.65 -1.10 18.53
N GLY A 98 3.99 0.05 18.64
CA GLY A 98 4.43 1.15 19.48
C GLY A 98 4.12 0.89 20.96
N THR A 99 4.97 1.41 21.83
CA THR A 99 4.77 1.46 23.27
C THR A 99 4.65 2.92 23.70
N ALA A 100 3.59 3.24 24.43
CA ALA A 100 3.44 4.57 25.03
C ALA A 100 4.29 4.71 26.28
N SER A 101 4.91 5.89 26.41
CA SER A 101 5.52 6.38 27.64
C SER A 101 4.80 7.65 28.06
N GLY A 102 4.43 7.75 29.34
CA GLY A 102 3.59 8.84 29.85
C GLY A 102 2.12 8.74 29.42
N SER A 103 1.40 9.86 29.49
CA SER A 103 -0.04 9.92 29.16
C SER A 103 -0.25 10.13 27.66
N VAL A 104 -0.52 9.03 26.94
CA VAL A 104 -0.99 9.02 25.55
C VAL A 104 -2.45 8.55 25.56
N VAL A 105 -3.39 9.41 25.17
CA VAL A 105 -4.82 9.15 25.34
C VAL A 105 -5.54 9.15 24.00
N SER A 106 -6.43 8.18 23.78
CA SER A 106 -7.28 8.13 22.61
C SER A 106 -8.25 9.31 22.57
N THR A 107 -8.42 9.91 21.39
CA THR A 107 -9.33 11.03 21.16
C THR A 107 -9.90 10.97 19.73
N THR A 108 -10.86 11.83 19.43
CA THR A 108 -11.39 11.97 18.06
C THR A 108 -10.43 12.79 17.21
N GLY A 109 -9.97 12.22 16.10
CA GLY A 109 -9.13 12.90 15.11
C GLY A 109 -9.96 13.75 14.13
N ARG A 110 -9.26 14.43 13.21
CA ARG A 110 -9.92 15.11 12.07
C ARG A 110 -10.62 14.12 11.14
N LEU A 111 -10.10 12.90 11.08
CA LEU A 111 -10.70 11.73 10.46
C LEU A 111 -10.54 10.59 11.47
N ASN A 112 -11.64 9.92 11.84
CA ASN A 112 -11.67 8.80 12.79
C ASN A 112 -11.01 9.10 14.17
N GLY A 113 -10.19 8.20 14.69
CA GLY A 113 -9.51 8.31 15.97
C GLY A 113 -8.13 8.95 15.86
N ALA A 114 -7.60 9.40 16.99
CA ALA A 114 -6.26 9.91 17.13
C ALA A 114 -5.75 9.64 18.55
N VAL A 115 -4.47 9.92 18.79
CA VAL A 115 -3.89 9.97 20.13
C VAL A 115 -3.48 11.40 20.48
N GLN A 116 -3.71 11.79 21.73
CA GLN A 116 -3.28 13.05 22.31
C GLN A 116 -2.10 12.82 23.23
N PHE A 117 -1.09 13.69 23.12
CA PHE A 117 0.10 13.69 23.95
C PHE A 117 0.04 14.77 25.03
N SER A 118 0.66 14.51 26.17
CA SER A 118 1.04 15.52 27.17
C SER A 118 2.46 16.04 26.93
N SER A 119 2.88 17.03 27.72
CA SER A 119 4.24 17.59 27.68
C SER A 119 5.35 16.58 28.02
N SER A 120 5.00 15.39 28.51
CA SER A 120 5.95 14.36 28.96
C SER A 120 5.65 12.98 28.39
N SER A 121 4.86 12.91 27.30
CA SER A 121 4.49 11.63 26.68
C SER A 121 5.07 11.46 25.28
N TYR A 122 5.40 10.21 24.92
CA TYR A 122 5.86 9.84 23.58
C TYR A 122 5.49 8.38 23.26
N ILE A 123 5.57 8.01 21.99
CA ILE A 123 5.52 6.62 21.53
C ILE A 123 6.92 6.24 21.08
N TYR A 124 7.38 5.06 21.48
CA TYR A 124 8.62 4.47 21.01
C TYR A 124 8.38 3.02 20.57
N TYR A 125 9.27 2.51 19.74
CA TYR A 125 9.35 1.09 19.43
C TYR A 125 10.83 0.70 19.50
N THR A 126 11.10 -0.56 19.85
CA THR A 126 12.47 -1.09 19.90
C THR A 126 12.65 -2.09 18.77
N TYR A 127 13.72 -1.93 18.00
CA TYR A 127 14.17 -2.97 17.08
C TYR A 127 14.83 -4.10 17.89
N PRO A 128 14.67 -5.38 17.50
CA PRO A 128 15.47 -6.48 18.06
C PRO A 128 16.97 -6.31 17.81
#